data_AF-F7JIU6-F1
#
_entry.id   AF-F7JIU6-F1
#
_cell.length_a   1.000
_cell.length_b   1.000
_cell.length_c   1.000
_cell.angle_alpha   90.00
_cell.angle_beta   90.00
_cell.angle_gamma   90.00
#
_symmetry.space_group_name_H-M   'P 1'
#
loop_
_entity.id
_entity.type
_entity.pdbx_description
1 polymer ?
#
loop_
_entity_poly.entity_id
_entity_poly.type
_entity_poly.pdbx_seq_one_letter_code
_entity_poly.pdbx_strand_id
1 'polypeptide(L)'
;MAVNAGRHGHPFFKSLCEFALRLIAHIQRNGCDRLINSPLDETLIPFQSCIQGYGYEVNEYSKKDYADGLRETVQTLMKSIPGYRCFIAEFKMNEDQTTAHTALGHSERFYKKTEEGIALSEWIAAAVDGRQIQNVGLSLLK
;
A
#
# COMPACT_ATOMS: atom_id res chain seq x y z
N MET A 1 -25.90 -31.23 -13.71
CA MET A 1 -25.03 -30.46 -14.61
C MET A 1 -24.03 -29.71 -13.75
N ALA A 2 -22.78 -30.13 -13.76
CA ALA A 2 -21.71 -29.53 -12.96
C ALA A 2 -21.13 -28.34 -13.73
N VAL A 3 -21.35 -27.13 -13.24
CA VAL A 3 -20.57 -25.95 -13.66
C VAL A 3 -19.34 -25.87 -12.77
N ASN A 4 -18.26 -26.42 -13.30
CA ASN A 4 -16.92 -26.30 -12.76
C ASN A 4 -16.45 -24.86 -13.05
N ALA A 5 -16.76 -23.92 -12.16
CA ALA A 5 -16.21 -22.57 -12.22
C ALA A 5 -14.74 -22.64 -11.82
N GLY A 6 -13.87 -22.74 -12.82
CA GLY A 6 -12.42 -22.72 -12.66
C GLY A 6 -11.99 -21.52 -11.82
N ARG A 7 -11.29 -21.83 -10.73
CA ARG A 7 -10.48 -20.89 -9.95
C ARG A 7 -9.52 -20.16 -10.88
N HIS A 8 -9.83 -18.92 -11.23
CA HIS A 8 -8.88 -18.04 -11.90
C HIS A 8 -8.19 -17.14 -10.87
N GLY A 9 -7.47 -17.75 -9.93
CA GLY A 9 -6.33 -17.07 -9.33
C GLY A 9 -5.30 -16.89 -10.43
N HIS A 10 -4.97 -15.64 -10.77
CA HIS A 10 -3.99 -15.35 -11.81
C HIS A 10 -2.66 -16.03 -11.41
N PRO A 11 -2.05 -16.88 -12.26
CA PRO A 11 -0.98 -17.81 -11.84
C PRO A 11 0.36 -17.16 -11.45
N PHE A 12 0.42 -15.83 -11.41
CA PHE A 12 1.66 -15.08 -11.19
C PHE A 12 1.76 -14.38 -9.82
N PHE A 13 0.66 -14.17 -9.10
CA PHE A 13 0.67 -13.38 -7.86
C PHE A 13 -0.23 -14.00 -6.79
N LYS A 14 0.29 -14.26 -5.59
CA LYS A 14 -0.52 -14.79 -4.47
C LYS A 14 -1.32 -13.69 -3.77
N SER A 15 -0.95 -12.43 -3.95
CA SER A 15 -1.71 -11.25 -3.51
C SER A 15 -1.33 -10.00 -4.33
N LEU A 16 -2.19 -8.98 -4.31
CA LEU A 16 -1.89 -7.67 -4.92
C LEU A 16 -0.69 -7.00 -4.24
N CYS A 17 -0.52 -7.21 -2.93
CA CYS A 17 0.68 -6.77 -2.23
C CYS A 17 1.93 -7.42 -2.84
N GLU A 18 1.91 -8.71 -3.16
CA GLU A 18 3.05 -9.37 -3.85
C GLU A 18 3.29 -8.82 -5.27
N PHE A 19 2.24 -8.44 -6.00
CA PHE A 19 2.37 -7.79 -7.30
C PHE A 19 2.94 -6.36 -7.19
N ALA A 20 2.35 -5.53 -6.33
CA ALA A 20 2.82 -4.18 -6.04
C ALA A 20 4.26 -4.21 -5.50
N LEU A 21 4.59 -5.21 -4.68
CA LEU A 21 5.94 -5.49 -4.20
C LEU A 21 6.91 -5.82 -5.32
N ARG A 22 6.54 -6.68 -6.26
CA ARG A 22 7.40 -7.04 -7.40
C ARG A 22 7.54 -5.88 -8.37
N LEU A 23 6.50 -5.06 -8.54
CA LEU A 23 6.54 -3.83 -9.31
C LEU A 23 7.45 -2.81 -8.62
N ILE A 24 7.30 -2.58 -7.32
CA ILE A 24 8.18 -1.71 -6.52
C ILE A 24 9.61 -2.23 -6.51
N ALA A 25 9.84 -3.54 -6.36
CA ALA A 25 11.16 -4.17 -6.45
C ALA A 25 11.78 -4.05 -7.85
N HIS A 26 10.95 -4.08 -8.90
CA HIS A 26 11.38 -3.77 -10.26
C HIS A 26 11.76 -2.29 -10.41
N ILE A 27 10.99 -1.37 -9.84
CA ILE A 27 11.31 0.07 -9.81
C ILE A 27 12.54 0.32 -8.93
N GLN A 28 12.81 -0.49 -7.90
CA GLN A 28 14.00 -0.46 -7.03
C GLN A 28 15.28 -0.92 -7.73
N ARG A 29 15.21 -1.94 -8.60
CA ARG A 29 16.32 -2.26 -9.52
C ARG A 29 16.68 -1.08 -10.43
N ASN A 30 15.73 -0.16 -10.63
CA ASN A 30 15.89 1.08 -11.37
C ASN A 30 16.04 2.33 -10.47
N GLY A 31 16.13 2.17 -9.13
CA GLY A 31 16.50 3.24 -8.20
C GLY A 31 15.42 3.81 -7.26
N CYS A 32 14.22 3.21 -7.11
CA CYS A 32 13.17 3.74 -6.21
C CYS A 32 12.93 2.90 -4.94
N ASP A 33 13.71 3.09 -3.89
CA ASP A 33 13.68 2.42 -2.57
C ASP A 33 12.59 2.92 -1.59
N ARG A 34 11.57 3.63 -2.08
CA ARG A 34 10.59 4.36 -1.26
C ARG A 34 9.15 3.94 -1.57
N LEU A 35 8.32 3.80 -0.55
CA LEU A 35 6.89 3.49 -0.65
C LEU A 35 6.03 4.56 0.03
N ILE A 36 4.92 4.95 -0.60
CA ILE A 36 3.83 5.71 0.02
C ILE A 36 2.57 4.87 -0.14
N ASN A 37 1.87 4.55 0.94
CA ASN A 37 0.66 3.74 0.85
C ASN A 37 -0.31 3.99 2.01
N SER A 38 -1.55 3.52 1.85
CA SER A 38 -2.57 3.51 2.91
C SER A 38 -2.96 2.08 3.29
N PRO A 39 -3.18 1.78 4.58
CA PRO A 39 -3.76 0.50 5.03
C PRO A 39 -5.25 0.37 4.69
N LEU A 40 -5.89 1.46 4.25
CA LEU A 40 -7.32 1.52 3.93
C LEU A 40 -7.56 1.96 2.48
N ASP A 41 -6.62 1.65 1.58
CA ASP A 41 -6.67 2.08 0.19
C ASP A 41 -7.91 1.52 -0.55
N GLU A 42 -8.78 2.43 -1.00
CA GLU A 42 -10.08 2.11 -1.59
C GLU A 42 -10.00 1.39 -2.93
N THR A 43 -8.85 1.46 -3.60
CA THR A 43 -8.63 0.74 -4.86
C THR A 43 -7.97 -0.59 -4.56
N LEU A 44 -6.90 -0.60 -3.75
CA LEU A 44 -6.13 -1.81 -3.51
C LEU A 44 -6.90 -2.88 -2.72
N ILE A 45 -7.82 -2.48 -1.82
CA ILE A 45 -8.66 -3.43 -1.06
C ILE A 45 -9.59 -4.25 -1.98
N PRO A 46 -10.46 -3.64 -2.82
CA PRO A 46 -11.27 -4.41 -3.78
C PRO A 46 -10.43 -5.30 -4.70
N PHE A 47 -9.29 -4.81 -5.17
CA PHE A 47 -8.40 -5.59 -6.05
C PHE A 47 -7.80 -6.80 -5.33
N GLN A 48 -7.37 -6.67 -4.08
CA GLN A 48 -6.89 -7.80 -3.29
C GLN A 48 -8.01 -8.80 -3.01
N SER A 49 -9.18 -8.31 -2.63
CA SER A 49 -10.40 -9.12 -2.43
C SER A 49 -10.69 -9.99 -3.67
N CYS A 50 -10.57 -9.39 -4.86
CA CYS A 50 -10.80 -10.09 -6.12
C CYS A 50 -9.76 -11.19 -6.38
N ILE A 51 -8.47 -10.92 -6.11
CA ILE A 51 -7.39 -11.91 -6.28
C ILE A 51 -7.59 -13.10 -5.34
N GLN A 52 -8.08 -12.87 -4.13
CA GLN A 52 -8.36 -13.91 -3.15
C GLN A 52 -9.65 -14.71 -3.45
N GLY A 53 -10.43 -14.28 -4.44
CA GLY A 53 -11.65 -14.96 -4.86
C GLY A 53 -12.91 -14.51 -4.12
N TYR A 54 -12.86 -13.40 -3.39
CA TYR A 54 -14.00 -12.81 -2.66
C TYR A 54 -14.81 -11.83 -3.52
N GLY A 55 -14.39 -11.57 -4.76
CA GLY A 55 -14.97 -10.52 -5.61
C GLY A 55 -14.41 -9.13 -5.28
N TYR A 56 -15.10 -8.07 -5.71
CA TYR A 56 -14.67 -6.68 -5.47
C TYR A 56 -15.28 -6.07 -4.20
N GLU A 57 -15.85 -6.88 -3.32
CA GLU A 57 -16.50 -6.39 -2.12
C GLU A 57 -15.48 -5.80 -1.13
N VAL A 58 -15.84 -4.64 -0.57
CA VAL A 58 -15.13 -3.99 0.53
C VAL A 58 -15.92 -4.25 1.81
N ASN A 59 -15.36 -5.07 2.69
CA ASN A 59 -15.92 -5.36 4.00
C ASN A 59 -14.78 -5.43 5.04
N GLU A 60 -15.12 -5.59 6.32
CA GLU A 60 -14.13 -5.62 7.40
C GLU A 60 -13.09 -6.74 7.23
N TYR A 61 -13.49 -7.87 6.65
CA TYR A 61 -12.59 -8.98 6.38
C TYR A 61 -11.59 -8.62 5.27
N SER A 62 -12.04 -8.07 4.13
CA SER A 62 -11.16 -7.67 3.03
C SER A 62 -10.22 -6.52 3.40
N LYS A 63 -10.69 -5.57 4.24
CA LYS A 63 -9.85 -4.50 4.82
C LYS A 63 -8.75 -5.10 5.69
N LYS A 64 -9.10 -6.02 6.58
CA LYS A 64 -8.14 -6.68 7.47
C LYS A 64 -7.09 -7.49 6.70
N ASP A 65 -7.53 -8.31 5.75
CA ASP A 65 -6.63 -9.13 4.92
C ASP A 65 -5.64 -8.27 4.13
N TYR A 66 -6.10 -7.14 3.60
CA TYR A 66 -5.23 -6.17 2.93
C TYR A 66 -4.23 -5.52 3.90
N ALA A 67 -4.69 -5.05 5.05
CA ALA A 67 -3.82 -4.44 6.06
C ALA A 67 -2.75 -5.43 6.58
N ASP A 68 -3.12 -6.69 6.83
CA ASP A 68 -2.20 -7.75 7.21
C ASP A 68 -1.18 -8.03 6.09
N GLY A 69 -1.63 -8.12 4.84
CA GLY A 69 -0.77 -8.30 3.67
C GLY A 69 0.22 -7.14 3.49
N LEU A 70 -0.22 -5.90 3.68
CA LEU A 70 0.62 -4.70 3.63
C LEU A 70 1.65 -4.69 4.77
N ARG A 71 1.26 -5.11 5.98
CA ARG A 71 2.16 -5.24 7.14
C ARG A 71 3.28 -6.25 6.87
N GLU A 72 2.95 -7.46 6.44
CA GLU A 72 3.94 -8.50 6.11
C GLU A 72 4.88 -8.06 4.99
N THR A 73 4.32 -7.37 4.01
CA THR A 73 5.02 -6.75 2.89
C THR A 73 6.07 -5.74 3.35
N VAL A 74 5.66 -4.74 4.14
CA VAL A 74 6.56 -3.69 4.64
C VAL A 74 7.66 -4.29 5.51
N GLN A 75 7.32 -5.23 6.39
CA GLN A 75 8.31 -5.93 7.22
C GLN A 75 9.33 -6.72 6.39
N THR A 76 8.89 -7.37 5.31
CA THR A 76 9.77 -8.12 4.42
C THR A 76 10.72 -7.19 3.67
N LEU A 77 10.21 -6.05 3.16
CA LEU A 77 11.03 -5.06 2.47
C LEU A 77 12.06 -4.40 3.38
N MET A 78 11.66 -3.99 4.59
CA MET A 78 12.57 -3.41 5.58
C MET A 78 13.74 -4.35 5.92
N LYS A 79 13.50 -5.67 5.92
CA LYS A 79 14.56 -6.68 6.15
C LYS A 79 15.42 -6.94 4.92
N SER A 80 14.84 -6.87 3.72
CA SER A 80 15.49 -7.34 2.49
C SER A 80 16.24 -6.24 1.73
N ILE A 81 15.90 -4.97 1.98
CA ILE A 81 16.38 -3.84 1.20
C ILE A 81 17.01 -2.80 2.13
N PRO A 82 18.35 -2.73 2.18
CA PRO A 82 19.05 -1.68 2.90
C PRO A 82 18.61 -0.30 2.41
N GLY A 83 18.24 0.57 3.34
CA GLY A 83 17.78 1.92 2.99
C GLY A 83 16.32 2.05 2.61
N TYR A 84 15.54 0.95 2.56
CA TYR A 84 14.11 1.03 2.31
C TYR A 84 13.39 1.96 3.29
N ARG A 85 12.51 2.81 2.75
CA ARG A 85 11.71 3.74 3.54
C ARG A 85 10.26 3.79 3.10
N CYS A 86 9.34 3.85 4.06
CA CYS A 86 7.92 3.99 3.78
C CYS A 86 7.27 5.14 4.53
N PHE A 87 6.24 5.71 3.89
CA PHE A 87 5.28 6.60 4.50
C PHE A 87 3.90 5.96 4.43
N ILE A 88 3.44 5.42 5.57
CA ILE A 88 2.12 4.81 5.70
C ILE A 88 1.21 5.84 6.34
N ALA A 89 0.06 6.09 5.75
CA ALA A 89 -0.84 7.10 6.25
C ALA A 89 -2.29 6.78 5.91
N GLU A 90 -3.19 7.07 6.85
CA GLU A 90 -4.62 7.10 6.58
C GLU A 90 -4.98 8.45 5.97
N PHE A 91 -5.28 8.47 4.68
CA PHE A 91 -5.87 9.66 4.05
C PHE A 91 -7.34 9.76 4.46
N LYS A 92 -8.00 10.91 4.25
CA LYS A 92 -9.36 11.10 4.75
C LYS A 92 -10.28 10.01 4.22
N MET A 93 -10.98 9.34 5.14
CA MET A 93 -11.95 8.31 4.82
C MET A 93 -13.10 8.87 3.98
N ASN A 94 -13.43 8.17 2.90
CA ASN A 94 -14.64 8.34 2.13
C ASN A 94 -15.81 7.65 2.87
N GLU A 95 -17.04 7.74 2.35
CA GLU A 95 -18.25 7.20 3.00
C GLU A 95 -18.13 5.69 3.32
N ASP A 96 -17.33 4.96 2.55
CA ASP A 96 -17.08 3.52 2.70
C ASP A 96 -15.97 3.17 3.72
N GLN A 97 -15.47 4.16 4.47
CA GLN A 97 -14.33 4.04 5.40
C GLN A 97 -13.03 3.56 4.73
N THR A 98 -12.86 3.93 3.46
CA THR A 98 -11.64 3.71 2.67
C THR A 98 -11.00 5.05 2.31
N THR A 99 -9.76 5.04 1.82
CA THR A 99 -9.00 6.24 1.48
C THR A 99 -8.64 6.23 0.01
N ALA A 100 -8.76 7.35 -0.69
CA ALA A 100 -8.54 7.38 -2.13
C ALA A 100 -7.12 6.94 -2.55
N HIS A 101 -7.07 6.02 -3.52
CA HIS A 101 -5.85 5.52 -4.14
C HIS A 101 -5.25 6.59 -5.04
N THR A 102 -3.97 6.91 -4.82
CA THR A 102 -2.98 7.65 -5.65
C THR A 102 -3.40 8.84 -6.56
N ALA A 103 -4.63 8.93 -7.07
CA ALA A 103 -5.27 10.10 -7.69
C ALA A 103 -5.34 11.33 -6.76
N LEU A 104 -5.03 11.17 -5.47
CA LEU A 104 -4.80 12.26 -4.52
C LEU A 104 -3.48 13.03 -4.76
N GLY A 105 -2.57 12.56 -5.60
CA GLY A 105 -1.35 13.30 -5.97
C GLY A 105 -1.60 14.68 -6.61
N HIS A 106 -2.83 14.98 -7.00
CA HIS A 106 -3.25 16.31 -7.50
C HIS A 106 -3.82 17.23 -6.41
N SER A 107 -4.02 16.75 -5.18
CA SER A 107 -4.61 17.53 -4.08
C SER A 107 -3.53 18.03 -3.13
N GLU A 108 -3.52 19.33 -2.80
CA GLU A 108 -2.65 19.87 -1.74
C GLU A 108 -2.83 19.13 -0.40
N ARG A 109 -4.02 18.58 -0.15
CA ARG A 109 -4.32 17.84 1.08
C ARG A 109 -3.51 16.56 1.20
N PHE A 110 -3.14 15.93 0.08
CA PHE A 110 -2.30 14.75 0.06
C PHE A 110 -0.90 15.07 0.59
N TYR A 111 -0.28 16.12 0.04
CA TYR A 111 1.05 16.55 0.45
C TYR A 111 1.10 17.12 1.87
N LYS A 112 -0.01 17.70 2.36
CA LYS A 112 -0.17 18.18 3.74
C LYS A 112 -0.54 17.10 4.75
N LYS A 113 -0.76 15.83 4.32
CA LYS A 113 -1.06 14.75 5.27
C LYS A 113 0.14 14.56 6.19
N THR A 114 -0.13 14.66 7.48
CA THR A 114 0.86 14.45 8.55
C THR A 114 0.62 13.10 9.20
N GLU A 115 1.70 12.38 9.45
CA GLU A 115 1.70 11.16 10.25
C GLU A 115 2.93 11.16 11.16
N GLU A 116 2.76 10.77 12.42
CA GLU A 116 3.82 10.83 13.46
C GLU A 116 4.52 12.21 13.52
N GLY A 117 3.78 13.29 13.27
CA GLY A 117 4.29 14.66 13.27
C GLY A 117 5.06 15.11 12.01
N ILE A 118 5.17 14.25 10.99
CA ILE A 118 5.88 14.54 9.74
C ILE A 118 4.89 14.69 8.59
N ALA A 119 4.93 15.81 7.86
CA ALA A 119 4.13 15.97 6.65
C ALA A 119 4.72 15.16 5.49
N LEU A 120 3.86 14.60 4.63
CA LEU A 120 4.29 13.87 3.44
C LEU A 120 5.19 14.72 2.53
N SER A 121 4.86 16.01 2.36
CA SER A 121 5.69 16.96 1.61
C SER A 121 7.10 17.09 2.19
N GLU A 122 7.24 17.17 3.52
CA GLU A 122 8.53 17.28 4.20
C GLU A 122 9.35 16.00 4.04
N TRP A 123 8.69 14.85 4.13
CA TRP A 123 9.31 13.54 3.95
C TRP A 123 9.82 13.36 2.51
N ILE A 124 9.01 13.74 1.50
CA ILE A 124 9.40 13.72 0.09
C ILE A 124 10.54 14.71 -0.17
N ALA A 125 10.46 15.94 0.36
CA ALA A 125 11.52 16.93 0.19
C ALA A 125 12.85 16.43 0.76
N ALA A 126 12.84 15.88 1.98
CA ALA A 126 14.03 15.28 2.57
C ALA A 126 14.59 14.13 1.72
N ALA A 127 13.72 13.30 1.15
CA ALA A 127 14.11 12.22 0.25
C ALA A 127 14.79 12.73 -1.04
N VAL A 128 14.27 13.80 -1.63
CA VAL A 128 14.80 14.46 -2.85
C VAL A 128 16.13 15.14 -2.57
N ASP A 129 16.26 15.79 -1.41
CA ASP A 129 17.50 16.45 -0.96
C ASP A 129 18.61 15.46 -0.58
N GLY A 130 18.36 14.15 -0.65
CA GLY A 130 19.30 13.12 -0.19
C GLY A 130 19.50 13.10 1.33
N ARG A 131 18.61 13.75 2.09
CA ARG A 131 18.64 13.73 3.55
C ARG A 131 18.16 12.38 4.08
N GLN A 132 18.61 12.02 5.28
CA GLN A 132 18.09 10.84 5.95
C GLN A 132 16.60 11.04 6.26
N ILE A 133 15.81 10.08 5.80
CA ILE A 133 14.38 9.96 6.10
C ILE A 133 14.14 8.72 6.96
N GLN A 134 13.07 8.71 7.75
CA GLN A 134 12.66 7.56 8.57
C GLN A 134 11.41 6.90 8.01
N ASN A 135 11.10 5.69 8.46
CA ASN A 135 9.78 5.12 8.24
C ASN A 135 8.76 5.90 9.06
N VAL A 136 7.60 6.17 8.47
CA VAL A 136 6.52 6.91 9.11
C VAL A 136 5.24 6.08 9.05
N GLY A 137 4.49 6.07 10.16
CA GLY A 137 3.16 5.47 10.24
C GLY A 137 3.13 3.95 10.32
N LEU A 138 4.25 3.33 10.73
CA LEU A 138 4.30 1.87 10.96
C LEU A 138 3.31 1.42 12.04
N SER A 139 2.94 2.33 12.95
CA SER A 139 1.95 2.11 13.99
C SER A 139 0.53 1.85 13.46
N LEU A 140 0.26 2.18 12.19
CA LEU A 140 -1.00 1.91 11.48
C LEU A 140 -1.06 0.49 10.91
N LEU A 141 0.04 -0.25 10.95
CA LEU A 141 0.15 -1.64 10.46
C LEU A 141 0.16 -2.64 11.64
N LYS A 142 -0.78 -2.50 12.59
CA LYS A 142 -0.87 -3.36 13.79
C LYS A 142 -1.77 -4.56 13.60
#